data_AF-A0A2H0DV89-F1
#
_entry.id   AF-A0A2H0DV89-F1
#
_cell.length_a   1.000
_cell.length_b   1.000
_cell.length_c   1.000
_cell.angle_alpha   90.00
_cell.angle_beta   90.00
_cell.angle_gamma   90.00
#
_symmetry.space_group_name_H-M   'P 1'
#
loop_
_entity.id
_entity.type
_entity.pdbx_description
1 polymer ?
#
loop_
_entity_poly.entity_id
_entity_poly.type
_entity_poly.pdbx_seq_one_letter_code
_entity_poly.pdbx_strand_id
1 'polypeptide(L)'
;MGLSFLQIRNNIYNPFAVKISQAEADAIQALQFDETTRLQQIDTDQDGLNDYEEINFYGTSRYLPDTDSDGLTDKQEVDSGTDPLCPEGQACVQDEYATASSSEANISPLLSDVQTPIDILLDSQAPALSNSSTPVTADFNTLVNNPSALRQFLISSGKVTEIDLQGIDDATLLKMAQSSLNQTQSSPIVTTTVQ
;
A
#
# COMPACT_ATOMS: atom_id res chain seq x y z
N MET A 1 23.30 -40.48 4.98
CA MET A 1 23.28 -39.03 5.30
C MET A 1 21.89 -38.50 4.93
N GLY A 2 20.90 -38.53 5.83
CA GLY A 2 19.52 -38.16 5.45
C GLY A 2 18.53 -37.91 6.58
N LEU A 3 18.96 -37.96 7.86
CA LEU A 3 18.07 -37.75 9.01
C LEU A 3 18.18 -36.34 9.61
N SER A 4 19.20 -35.57 9.21
CA SER A 4 19.49 -34.24 9.77
C SER A 4 18.41 -33.20 9.42
N PHE A 5 17.87 -33.23 8.20
CA PHE A 5 16.82 -32.27 7.78
C PHE A 5 15.50 -32.46 8.55
N LEU A 6 15.13 -33.71 8.86
CA LEU A 6 13.94 -34.02 9.67
C LEU A 6 14.12 -33.56 11.13
N GLN A 7 15.30 -33.76 11.70
CA GLN A 7 15.61 -33.32 13.07
C GLN A 7 15.67 -31.80 13.19
N ILE A 8 16.19 -31.10 12.19
CA ILE A 8 16.25 -29.64 12.15
C ILE A 8 14.84 -29.05 12.01
N ARG A 9 14.01 -29.58 11.09
CA ARG A 9 12.61 -29.15 10.99
C ARG A 9 11.90 -29.33 12.33
N ASN A 10 12.04 -30.49 12.96
CA ASN A 10 11.34 -30.74 14.23
C ASN A 10 11.79 -29.77 15.34
N ASN A 11 13.09 -29.47 15.46
CA ASN A 11 13.60 -28.55 16.49
C ASN A 11 13.31 -27.07 16.20
N ILE A 12 13.22 -26.65 14.93
CA ILE A 12 12.90 -25.27 14.57
C ILE A 12 11.40 -24.99 14.64
N TYR A 13 10.55 -25.94 14.24
CA TYR A 13 9.11 -25.71 14.16
C TYR A 13 8.33 -26.06 15.43
N ASN A 14 8.73 -27.06 16.23
CA ASN A 14 8.00 -27.41 17.46
C ASN A 14 7.82 -26.27 18.47
N PRO A 15 8.82 -25.42 18.79
CA PRO A 15 8.65 -24.38 19.80
C PRO A 15 7.70 -23.25 19.34
N PHE A 16 7.39 -23.17 18.05
CA PHE A 16 6.44 -22.20 17.48
C PHE A 16 5.15 -22.86 16.95
N ALA A 17 5.02 -24.18 17.11
CA ALA A 17 3.81 -24.89 16.72
C ALA A 17 2.69 -24.52 17.70
N VAL A 18 1.80 -23.63 17.26
CA VAL A 18 0.58 -23.30 17.97
C VAL A 18 -0.28 -24.57 18.02
N LYS A 19 -0.39 -25.17 19.21
CA LYS A 19 -1.23 -26.35 19.45
C LYS A 19 -2.60 -25.88 19.89
N ILE A 20 -3.45 -25.57 18.92
CA ILE A 20 -4.85 -25.24 19.20
C ILE A 20 -5.56 -26.57 19.49
N SER A 21 -6.21 -26.68 20.65
CA SER A 21 -7.05 -27.84 20.93
C SER A 21 -8.28 -27.83 20.02
N GLN A 22 -8.89 -28.99 19.75
CA GLN A 22 -10.11 -29.03 18.93
C GLN A 22 -11.20 -28.11 19.51
N ALA A 23 -11.31 -28.05 20.85
CA ALA A 23 -12.26 -27.17 21.53
C ALA A 23 -11.94 -25.67 21.33
N GLU A 24 -10.67 -25.29 21.23
CA GLU A 24 -10.29 -23.91 20.89
C GLU A 24 -10.44 -23.61 19.40
N ALA A 25 -10.26 -24.58 18.51
CA ALA A 25 -10.55 -24.39 17.09
C ALA A 25 -12.05 -24.14 16.87
N ASP A 26 -12.90 -24.91 17.54
CA ASP A 26 -14.36 -24.74 17.51
C ASP A 26 -14.77 -23.39 18.14
N ALA A 27 -14.10 -22.95 19.21
CA ALA A 27 -14.34 -21.64 19.82
C ALA A 27 -13.87 -20.47 18.94
N ILE A 28 -12.73 -20.59 18.26
CA ILE A 28 -12.26 -19.59 17.29
C ILE A 28 -13.20 -19.51 16.09
N GLN A 29 -13.74 -20.64 15.61
CA GLN A 29 -14.77 -20.66 14.57
C GLN A 29 -16.07 -19.99 15.02
N ALA A 30 -16.49 -20.20 16.27
CA ALA A 30 -17.67 -19.52 16.82
C ALA A 30 -17.48 -18.00 16.94
N LEU A 31 -16.26 -17.51 17.20
CA LEU A 31 -15.94 -16.08 17.21
C LEU A 31 -15.89 -15.47 15.80
N GLN A 32 -15.38 -16.19 14.81
CA GLN A 32 -15.39 -15.74 13.40
C GLN A 32 -16.82 -15.63 12.84
N PHE A 33 -17.74 -16.47 13.32
CA PHE A 33 -19.16 -16.38 12.96
C PHE A 33 -19.83 -15.10 13.50
N ASP A 34 -19.38 -14.58 14.65
CA ASP A 34 -19.93 -13.36 15.25
C ASP A 34 -19.52 -12.10 14.45
N GLU A 35 -18.26 -12.02 14.00
CA GLU A 35 -17.78 -10.84 13.28
C GLU A 35 -18.43 -10.70 11.91
N THR A 36 -18.52 -11.78 11.12
CA THR A 36 -19.17 -11.76 9.81
C THR A 36 -20.65 -11.37 9.93
N THR A 37 -21.36 -11.94 10.90
CA THR A 37 -22.76 -11.57 11.19
C THR A 37 -22.89 -10.11 11.56
N ARG A 38 -21.96 -9.57 12.35
CA ARG A 38 -21.95 -8.14 12.70
C ARG A 38 -21.78 -7.27 11.46
N LEU A 39 -20.81 -7.57 10.61
CA LEU A 39 -20.53 -6.81 9.39
C LEU A 39 -21.72 -6.81 8.41
N GLN A 40 -22.52 -7.88 8.39
CA GLN A 40 -23.76 -7.94 7.58
C GLN A 40 -24.91 -7.07 8.12
N GLN A 41 -24.84 -6.65 9.38
CA GLN A 41 -25.89 -5.86 10.04
C GLN A 41 -25.56 -4.36 10.13
N ILE A 42 -24.31 -3.99 9.84
CA ILE A 42 -23.85 -2.61 9.89
C ILE A 42 -23.58 -2.11 8.48
N ASP A 43 -23.88 -0.83 8.31
CA ASP A 43 -23.63 -0.03 7.13
C ASP A 43 -23.00 1.25 7.70
N THR A 44 -21.67 1.32 7.66
CA THR A 44 -20.88 2.30 8.42
C THR A 44 -20.97 3.70 7.82
N ASP A 45 -21.05 3.79 6.50
CA ASP A 45 -21.06 5.01 5.70
C ASP A 45 -22.44 5.36 5.13
N GLN A 46 -23.42 4.46 5.31
CA GLN A 46 -24.86 4.69 5.09
C GLN A 46 -25.23 4.89 3.62
N ASP A 47 -24.55 4.20 2.71
CA ASP A 47 -24.82 4.24 1.27
C ASP A 47 -25.87 3.18 0.84
N GLY A 48 -26.15 2.20 1.70
CA GLY A 48 -27.09 1.10 1.45
C GLY A 48 -26.45 -0.24 1.05
N LEU A 49 -25.14 -0.36 1.11
CA LEU A 49 -24.38 -1.62 1.19
C LEU A 49 -23.97 -1.86 2.65
N ASN A 50 -23.96 -3.14 3.07
CA ASN A 50 -23.41 -3.45 4.39
C ASN A 50 -21.88 -3.64 4.32
N ASP A 51 -21.18 -3.40 5.42
CA ASP A 51 -19.71 -3.51 5.50
C ASP A 51 -19.20 -4.88 5.00
N TYR A 52 -19.99 -5.94 5.17
CA TYR A 52 -19.64 -7.28 4.69
C TYR A 52 -19.68 -7.37 3.16
N GLU A 53 -20.70 -6.80 2.53
CA GLU A 53 -20.86 -6.75 1.07
C GLU A 53 -19.74 -5.98 0.40
N GLU A 54 -19.45 -4.79 0.92
CA GLU A 54 -18.38 -3.93 0.42
C GLU A 54 -17.02 -4.64 0.43
N ILE A 55 -16.62 -5.21 1.57
CA ILE A 55 -15.31 -5.84 1.70
C ILE A 55 -15.19 -7.15 0.91
N ASN A 56 -16.24 -7.98 0.90
CA ASN A 56 -16.14 -9.36 0.42
C ASN A 56 -16.62 -9.55 -1.03
N PHE A 57 -17.46 -8.66 -1.56
CA PHE A 57 -18.02 -8.81 -2.91
C PHE A 57 -17.57 -7.70 -3.85
N TYR A 58 -17.59 -6.45 -3.41
CA TYR A 58 -17.32 -5.31 -4.28
C TYR A 58 -15.88 -4.77 -4.16
N GLY A 59 -15.19 -5.07 -3.05
CA GLY A 59 -13.85 -4.54 -2.79
C GLY A 59 -13.83 -3.04 -2.48
N THR A 60 -14.99 -2.47 -2.14
CA THR A 60 -15.19 -1.05 -1.86
C THR A 60 -14.87 -0.70 -0.40
N SER A 61 -14.92 0.58 -0.06
CA SER A 61 -14.54 1.12 1.24
C SER A 61 -15.75 1.40 2.13
N ARG A 62 -15.92 0.58 3.17
CA ARG A 62 -16.87 0.72 4.31
C ARG A 62 -16.87 2.03 5.11
N TYR A 63 -16.16 3.06 4.68
CA TYR A 63 -16.11 4.36 5.33
C TYR A 63 -16.39 5.50 4.34
N LEU A 64 -16.57 5.17 3.06
CA LEU A 64 -16.71 6.11 1.97
C LEU A 64 -17.90 5.68 1.13
N PRO A 65 -18.99 6.47 1.12
CA PRO A 65 -20.18 6.14 0.33
C PRO A 65 -19.92 6.03 -1.17
N ASP A 66 -18.80 6.57 -1.63
CA ASP A 66 -18.35 6.70 -3.00
C ASP A 66 -16.83 6.42 -2.95
N THR A 67 -16.46 5.18 -3.30
CA THR A 67 -15.09 4.67 -3.13
C THR A 67 -14.13 5.27 -4.16
N ASP A 68 -14.60 5.53 -5.38
CA ASP A 68 -13.78 6.04 -6.47
C ASP A 68 -13.86 7.57 -6.66
N SER A 69 -14.76 8.20 -5.89
CA SER A 69 -14.95 9.65 -5.78
C SER A 69 -15.47 10.31 -7.04
N ASP A 70 -16.31 9.63 -7.82
CA ASP A 70 -16.92 10.16 -9.05
C ASP A 70 -18.26 10.89 -8.83
N GLY A 71 -18.84 10.77 -7.63
CA GLY A 71 -20.10 11.38 -7.22
C GLY A 71 -21.31 10.45 -7.23
N LEU A 72 -21.15 9.18 -7.64
CA LEU A 72 -22.12 8.11 -7.47
C LEU A 72 -21.73 7.29 -6.23
N THR A 73 -22.73 6.83 -5.48
CA THR A 73 -22.42 5.97 -4.33
C THR A 73 -22.17 4.55 -4.79
N ASP A 74 -21.33 3.79 -4.08
CA ASP A 74 -21.02 2.39 -4.42
C ASP A 74 -22.31 1.56 -4.62
N LYS A 75 -23.32 1.76 -3.77
CA LYS A 75 -24.65 1.16 -3.94
C LYS A 75 -25.33 1.47 -5.28
N GLN A 76 -25.27 2.73 -5.72
CA GLN A 76 -25.93 3.17 -6.96
C GLN A 76 -25.27 2.54 -8.18
N GLU A 77 -23.95 2.39 -8.13
CA GLU A 77 -23.17 1.76 -9.18
C GLU A 77 -23.44 0.26 -9.24
N VAL A 78 -23.45 -0.41 -8.09
CA VAL A 78 -23.86 -1.82 -7.97
C VAL A 78 -25.28 -2.04 -8.50
N ASP A 79 -26.24 -1.19 -8.14
CA ASP A 79 -27.62 -1.27 -8.63
C ASP A 79 -27.74 -0.98 -10.15
N SER A 80 -26.81 -0.18 -10.69
CA SER A 80 -26.71 0.13 -12.12
C SER A 80 -25.92 -0.92 -12.91
N GLY A 81 -25.23 -1.83 -12.23
CA GLY A 81 -24.34 -2.83 -12.81
C GLY A 81 -23.03 -2.26 -13.35
N THR A 82 -22.60 -1.11 -12.84
CA THR A 82 -21.26 -0.54 -13.09
C THR A 82 -20.26 -1.03 -12.02
N ASP A 83 -18.99 -0.72 -12.22
CA ASP A 83 -17.91 -1.12 -11.32
C ASP A 83 -17.69 -0.01 -10.28
N PRO A 84 -17.99 -0.23 -8.98
CA PRO A 84 -17.89 0.80 -7.93
C PRO A 84 -16.45 1.20 -7.55
N LEU A 85 -15.46 0.63 -8.24
CA LEU A 85 -14.06 1.02 -8.16
C LEU A 85 -13.62 1.82 -9.39
N CYS A 86 -14.55 2.13 -10.29
CA CYS A 86 -14.29 2.69 -11.60
C CYS A 86 -15.09 3.97 -11.87
N PRO A 87 -14.41 5.13 -11.85
CA PRO A 87 -15.09 6.41 -12.02
C PRO A 87 -15.88 6.50 -13.33
N GLU A 88 -17.04 7.13 -13.28
CA GLU A 88 -17.94 7.32 -14.42
C GLU A 88 -17.18 7.94 -15.61
N GLY A 89 -17.20 7.23 -16.74
CA GLY A 89 -16.57 7.68 -17.97
C GLY A 89 -15.06 7.38 -18.07
N GLN A 90 -14.49 6.67 -17.11
CA GLN A 90 -13.15 6.08 -17.24
C GLN A 90 -13.20 4.64 -17.73
N ALA A 91 -12.12 4.20 -18.38
CA ALA A 91 -11.98 2.83 -18.86
C ALA A 91 -11.17 2.03 -17.84
N CYS A 92 -11.85 1.44 -16.86
CA CYS A 92 -11.26 0.49 -15.93
C CYS A 92 -11.39 -0.89 -16.54
N VAL A 93 -10.27 -1.47 -16.95
CA VAL A 93 -10.24 -2.78 -17.60
C VAL A 93 -10.38 -3.85 -16.54
N GLN A 94 -11.57 -4.44 -16.43
CA GLN A 94 -11.79 -5.73 -15.79
C GLN A 94 -12.19 -6.74 -16.87
N ASP A 95 -11.21 -7.39 -17.51
CA ASP A 95 -11.33 -8.62 -18.31
C ASP A 95 -9.97 -8.89 -18.99
N GLU A 96 -9.39 -10.08 -19.13
CA GLU A 96 -9.42 -11.38 -18.45
C GLU A 96 -8.33 -12.22 -19.17
N TYR A 97 -8.02 -13.41 -18.67
CA TYR A 97 -6.99 -14.33 -19.20
C TYR A 97 -7.05 -14.61 -20.72
N ALA A 98 -5.91 -14.45 -21.40
CA ALA A 98 -5.43 -15.13 -22.61
C ALA A 98 -6.44 -15.75 -23.60
N THR A 99 -6.73 -15.03 -24.68
CA THR A 99 -6.75 -15.64 -26.03
C THR A 99 -5.63 -15.05 -26.86
N ALA A 100 -4.64 -15.88 -27.17
CA ALA A 100 -3.56 -15.57 -28.08
C ALA A 100 -4.14 -15.17 -29.45
N SER A 101 -3.98 -13.90 -29.81
CA SER A 101 -3.88 -13.46 -31.20
C SER A 101 -2.68 -12.54 -31.28
N SER A 102 -1.64 -13.08 -31.90
CA SER A 102 -0.34 -12.48 -32.16
C SER A 102 -0.45 -11.09 -32.80
N SER A 103 -0.02 -10.07 -32.05
CA SER A 103 0.68 -8.92 -32.63
C SER A 103 1.85 -8.58 -31.71
N GLU A 104 3.02 -8.87 -32.22
CA GLU A 104 4.32 -8.89 -31.54
C GLU A 104 4.67 -7.55 -30.88
N ALA A 105 4.81 -7.56 -29.55
CA ALA A 105 5.70 -6.65 -28.84
C ALA A 105 6.17 -7.33 -27.55
N ASN A 106 7.47 -7.61 -27.50
CA ASN A 106 8.29 -8.10 -26.39
C ASN A 106 7.65 -8.08 -24.99
N ILE A 107 7.24 -9.26 -24.50
CA ILE A 107 7.07 -9.49 -23.07
C ILE A 107 8.44 -9.89 -22.52
N SER A 108 9.10 -8.97 -21.83
CA SER A 108 10.23 -9.30 -20.96
C SER A 108 9.71 -10.16 -19.79
N PRO A 109 10.37 -11.28 -19.44
CA PRO A 109 9.89 -12.18 -18.40
C PRO A 109 10.24 -11.59 -17.03
N LEU A 110 9.28 -10.99 -16.36
CA LEU A 110 9.45 -10.51 -14.98
C LEU A 110 8.52 -11.25 -14.00
N LEU A 111 8.34 -12.54 -14.26
CA LEU A 111 7.71 -13.47 -13.33
C LEU A 111 8.59 -14.72 -13.19
N SER A 112 9.78 -14.55 -12.60
CA SER A 112 10.68 -15.67 -12.26
C SER A 112 11.53 -15.45 -11.01
N ASP A 113 11.23 -14.48 -10.15
CA ASP A 113 11.97 -14.29 -8.90
C ASP A 113 11.09 -14.53 -7.66
N VAL A 114 10.39 -15.66 -7.63
CA VAL A 114 10.09 -16.30 -6.34
C VAL A 114 11.36 -16.99 -5.90
N GLN A 115 12.30 -16.22 -5.35
CA GLN A 115 13.50 -16.80 -4.76
C GLN A 115 13.08 -17.63 -3.57
N THR A 116 13.16 -18.94 -3.70
CA THR A 116 13.19 -19.81 -2.54
C THR A 116 14.46 -19.52 -1.73
N PRO A 117 14.49 -19.77 -0.40
CA PRO A 117 15.60 -19.36 0.47
C PRO A 117 16.99 -19.95 0.16
N ILE A 118 17.15 -20.68 -0.95
CA ILE A 118 18.35 -21.45 -1.28
C ILE A 118 19.37 -20.64 -2.13
N ASP A 119 18.98 -19.55 -2.79
CA ASP A 119 19.88 -18.85 -3.74
C ASP A 119 20.75 -17.73 -3.14
N ILE A 120 20.72 -17.51 -1.81
CA ILE A 120 21.48 -16.42 -1.17
C ILE A 120 22.98 -16.77 -0.96
N LEU A 121 23.44 -17.98 -1.28
CA LEU A 121 24.80 -18.44 -0.95
C LEU A 121 25.78 -18.56 -2.12
N LEU A 122 25.46 -18.06 -3.32
CA LEU A 122 26.36 -18.25 -4.47
C LEU A 122 26.38 -17.09 -5.48
N ASP A 123 26.75 -15.88 -5.06
CA ASP A 123 27.42 -14.96 -5.99
C ASP A 123 28.49 -14.10 -5.29
N SER A 124 29.74 -14.49 -5.50
CA SER A 124 30.93 -13.71 -5.17
C SER A 124 31.67 -13.35 -6.45
N GLN A 125 31.00 -12.71 -7.43
CA GLN A 125 31.68 -12.10 -8.59
C GLN A 125 30.79 -11.11 -9.37
N ALA A 126 30.75 -9.86 -8.91
CA ALA A 126 30.16 -8.75 -9.67
C ALA A 126 31.15 -8.18 -10.72
N PRO A 127 30.78 -8.09 -12.01
CA PRO A 127 31.16 -7.00 -12.88
C PRO A 127 30.04 -5.96 -12.93
N ALA A 128 30.43 -4.69 -12.88
CA ALA A 128 29.57 -3.52 -12.80
C ALA A 128 28.49 -3.44 -13.87
N LEU A 129 27.25 -3.09 -13.47
CA LEU A 129 26.34 -2.21 -14.20
C LEU A 129 25.26 -1.67 -13.24
N SER A 130 25.42 -0.40 -12.88
CA SER A 130 24.40 0.61 -12.54
C SER A 130 22.97 0.14 -12.24
N ASN A 131 22.66 -0.09 -10.97
CA ASN A 131 21.35 0.21 -10.37
C ASN A 131 21.61 0.90 -9.03
N SER A 132 21.46 2.23 -9.01
CA SER A 132 21.54 3.03 -7.79
C SER A 132 20.23 2.93 -7.02
N SER A 133 19.91 1.76 -6.51
CA SER A 133 19.09 1.63 -5.30
C SER A 133 20.03 1.70 -4.10
N THR A 134 20.64 2.86 -3.91
CA THR A 134 21.06 3.27 -2.57
C THR A 134 19.80 3.75 -1.87
N PRO A 135 19.57 3.37 -0.61
CA PRO A 135 18.70 4.19 0.23
C PRO A 135 19.42 5.54 0.28
N VAL A 136 18.93 6.51 -0.47
CA VAL A 136 19.38 7.89 -0.30
C VAL A 136 18.92 8.22 1.11
N THR A 137 19.84 8.11 2.08
CA THR A 137 19.78 8.94 3.27
C THR A 137 19.76 10.35 2.71
N ALA A 138 18.54 10.86 2.50
CA ALA A 138 18.25 12.17 1.98
C ALA A 138 18.87 13.14 2.97
N ASP A 139 20.13 13.51 2.73
CA ASP A 139 20.78 14.56 3.47
C ASP A 139 19.94 15.80 3.20
N PHE A 140 19.14 16.17 4.18
CA PHE A 140 18.09 17.15 4.06
C PHE A 140 18.64 18.50 3.56
N ASN A 141 19.92 18.76 3.84
CA ASN A 141 20.63 19.93 3.36
C ASN A 141 20.83 19.92 1.83
N THR A 142 20.91 18.75 1.20
CA THR A 142 20.95 18.61 -0.27
C THR A 142 19.59 18.80 -0.91
N LEU A 143 18.50 18.47 -0.22
CA LEU A 143 17.13 18.66 -0.72
C LEU A 143 16.69 20.12 -0.68
N VAL A 144 17.03 20.85 0.39
CA VAL A 144 16.64 22.26 0.57
C VAL A 144 17.43 23.22 -0.35
N ASN A 145 18.50 22.74 -0.97
CA ASN A 145 19.33 23.49 -1.91
C ASN A 145 19.19 23.02 -3.37
N ASN A 146 18.38 21.99 -3.64
CA ASN A 146 18.16 21.45 -4.97
C ASN A 146 16.66 21.39 -5.31
N PRO A 147 16.16 22.23 -6.22
CA PRO A 147 14.72 22.33 -6.51
C PRO A 147 14.15 21.06 -7.14
N SER A 148 14.92 20.37 -7.98
CA SER A 148 14.47 19.13 -8.63
C SER A 148 14.37 17.98 -7.64
N ALA A 149 15.32 17.86 -6.72
CA ALA A 149 15.27 16.87 -5.65
C ALA A 149 14.11 17.15 -4.68
N LEU A 150 13.84 18.42 -4.40
CA LEU A 150 12.72 18.85 -3.56
C LEU A 150 11.37 18.52 -4.21
N ARG A 151 11.20 18.76 -5.51
CA ARG A 151 9.98 18.37 -6.26
C ARG A 151 9.72 16.88 -6.17
N GLN A 152 10.72 16.08 -6.50
CA GLN A 152 10.62 14.62 -6.45
C GLN A 152 10.28 14.13 -5.04
N PHE A 153 10.87 14.75 -4.01
CA PHE A 153 10.53 14.43 -2.63
C PHE A 153 9.08 14.78 -2.29
N LEU A 154 8.59 15.96 -2.68
CA LEU A 154 7.22 16.39 -2.43
C LEU A 154 6.20 15.48 -3.12
N ILE A 155 6.47 15.07 -4.36
CA ILE A 155 5.63 14.11 -5.11
C ILE A 155 5.67 12.74 -4.43
N SER A 156 6.86 12.29 -4.02
CA SER A 156 7.03 11.00 -3.32
C SER A 156 6.34 10.96 -1.95
N SER A 157 6.13 12.12 -1.31
CA SER A 157 5.42 12.22 -0.03
C SER A 157 3.90 12.00 -0.16
N GLY A 158 3.39 11.99 -1.40
CA GLY A 158 1.96 11.81 -1.70
C GLY A 158 1.06 12.94 -1.17
N LYS A 159 1.65 14.05 -0.73
CA LYS A 159 0.93 15.22 -0.19
C LYS A 159 0.74 16.33 -1.22
N VAL A 160 1.52 16.31 -2.30
CA VAL A 160 1.52 17.33 -3.35
C VAL A 160 1.61 16.62 -4.70
N THR A 161 0.72 16.95 -5.63
CA THR A 161 0.74 16.36 -6.98
C THR A 161 1.66 17.16 -7.91
N GLU A 162 2.11 16.55 -9.01
CA GLU A 162 2.90 17.24 -10.04
C GLU A 162 2.15 18.47 -10.59
N ILE A 163 0.82 18.41 -10.66
CA ILE A 163 -0.03 19.50 -11.16
C ILE A 163 0.00 20.71 -10.23
N ASP A 164 0.01 20.49 -8.93
CA ASP A 164 0.07 21.58 -7.94
C ASP A 164 1.44 22.27 -7.94
N LEU A 165 2.49 21.53 -8.34
CA LEU A 165 3.87 22.00 -8.39
C LEU A 165 4.21 22.72 -9.70
N GLN A 166 3.47 22.51 -10.79
CA GLN A 166 3.71 23.16 -12.08
C GLN A 166 3.52 24.69 -12.05
N GLY A 167 2.68 25.19 -11.15
CA GLY A 167 2.42 26.64 -10.98
C GLY A 167 3.43 27.38 -10.09
N ILE A 168 4.34 26.67 -9.42
CA ILE A 168 5.31 27.24 -8.49
C ILE A 168 6.69 27.23 -9.16
N ASP A 169 7.35 28.39 -9.25
CA ASP A 169 8.72 28.45 -9.78
C ASP A 169 9.74 27.87 -8.78
N ASP A 170 10.82 27.31 -9.30
CA ASP A 170 11.85 26.64 -8.50
C ASP A 170 12.44 27.53 -7.40
N ALA A 171 12.57 28.85 -7.65
CA ALA A 171 13.10 29.79 -6.67
C ALA A 171 12.11 30.06 -5.54
N THR A 172 10.82 30.17 -5.84
CA THR A 172 9.76 30.25 -4.83
C THR A 172 9.62 28.96 -4.04
N LEU A 173 9.74 27.80 -4.69
CA LEU A 173 9.68 26.49 -4.03
C LEU A 173 10.78 26.35 -2.97
N LEU A 174 12.01 26.76 -3.30
CA LEU A 174 13.13 26.79 -2.36
C LEU A 174 12.91 27.79 -1.21
N LYS A 175 12.41 28.99 -1.52
CA LYS A 175 12.09 30.00 -0.49
C LYS A 175 11.03 29.52 0.49
N MET A 176 10.00 28.81 0.01
CA MET A 176 8.94 28.24 0.84
C MET A 176 9.49 27.14 1.75
N ALA A 177 10.32 26.24 1.22
CA ALA A 177 10.99 25.21 2.00
C ALA A 177 11.89 25.82 3.10
N GLN A 178 12.70 26.81 2.76
CA GLN A 178 13.58 27.50 3.73
C GLN A 178 12.78 28.27 4.79
N SER A 179 11.69 28.93 4.39
CA SER A 179 10.83 29.68 5.31
C SER A 179 10.12 28.77 6.32
N SER A 180 9.70 27.57 5.89
CA SER A 180 9.06 26.58 6.76
C SER A 180 10.02 26.04 7.82
N LEU A 181 11.31 25.91 7.48
CA LEU A 181 12.34 25.46 8.42
C LEU A 181 12.64 26.50 9.49
N ASN A 182 12.73 27.78 9.11
CA ASN A 182 13.00 28.86 10.06
C ASN A 182 11.83 29.11 11.04
N GLN A 183 10.59 28.76 10.67
CA GLN A 183 9.44 28.90 11.57
C GLN A 183 9.42 27.84 12.69
N THR A 184 9.95 26.63 12.46
CA THR A 184 10.01 25.59 13.50
C THR A 184 11.01 25.89 14.62
N GLN A 185 11.90 26.88 14.45
CA GLN A 185 12.86 27.33 15.47
C GLN A 185 12.36 28.55 16.28
N SER A 186 11.18 29.09 15.99
CA SER A 186 10.70 30.35 16.61
C SER A 186 9.44 30.22 17.46
N SER A 187 9.05 29.01 17.89
CA SER A 187 8.03 28.88 18.94
C SER A 187 8.70 28.98 20.33
N PRO A 188 8.47 30.07 21.11
CA PRO A 188 8.88 30.07 22.50
C PRO A 188 8.07 29.00 23.25
N ILE A 189 8.79 28.11 23.93
CA ILE A 189 8.22 27.18 24.91
C ILE A 189 7.53 28.03 25.98
N VAL A 190 6.20 28.06 25.97
CA VAL A 190 5.41 28.59 27.09
C VAL A 190 5.45 27.52 28.18
N THR A 191 6.42 27.65 29.09
CA THR A 191 6.45 26.89 30.34
C THR A 191 5.34 27.43 31.24
N THR A 192 4.17 26.80 31.21
CA THR A 192 3.14 27.01 32.24
C THR A 192 3.60 26.33 33.52
N THR A 193 4.27 27.10 34.39
CA THR A 193 4.51 26.75 35.78
C THR A 193 3.18 26.79 36.54
N VAL A 194 2.72 25.63 37.01
CA VAL A 194 1.62 25.52 37.97
C VAL A 194 2.21 25.76 39.37
N GLN A 195 1.73 26.79 40.06
CA GLN A 195 1.78 26.95 41.52
C GLN A 195 0.37 27.14 42.05
#